data_AF-A0A917E6C6-F1
#
_entry.id   AF-A0A917E6C6-F1
#
_cell.length_a   1.000
_cell.length_b   1.000
_cell.length_c   1.000
_cell.angle_alpha   90.00
_cell.angle_beta   90.00
_cell.angle_gamma   90.00
#
_symmetry.space_group_name_H-M   'P 1'
#
loop_
_entity.id
_entity.type
_entity.pdbx_description
1 polymer ?
#
loop_
_entity_poly.entity_id
_entity_poly.type
_entity_poly.pdbx_seq_one_letter_code
_entity_poly.pdbx_strand_id
1 'polypeptide(L)'
;MDCPDYRLRLFMSVDLVGSTAFKGGRGAVVPPGATQPLWVRELKKFYFLFPEHLRREFLRSGKVEKDADRRDPPAPLLWKRIGDELVFCCRLESLEHLARCVLAFVNALDEYGNQLDSDGKHLDVKGGAWIAAFPFPNLTVRIADDRAGDIVEYGEALPEDIETEELEAAADEIPSRFDFLGPGIDGGFRITKFASSDRCVLTVETAWLLAKACSVERKYPLKFFYHDRQILKGVLQERPYPVFSIDTERSVSRKEVLFRENLITKRDHADARLIADFLIAFMTDEAIEPPSLASLDTESCEPPASHEEFTRAWQAKRMETAKRSELERASLEAPTQAEENGETGAITLDRLKQGFEQFVTEMTPRRTSPEEEEED
;
A
#
# COMPACT_ATOMS: atom_id res chain seq x y z
N MET A 1 -10.87 19.75 -11.07
CA MET A 1 -10.86 18.50 -10.29
C MET A 1 -11.53 17.43 -11.11
N ASP A 2 -10.71 16.47 -11.52
CA ASP A 2 -11.14 15.32 -12.30
C ASP A 2 -11.26 14.09 -11.39
N CYS A 3 -12.22 13.22 -11.71
CA CYS A 3 -12.38 11.95 -11.01
C CYS A 3 -11.11 11.13 -11.23
N PRO A 4 -10.51 10.54 -10.18
CA PRO A 4 -9.33 9.72 -10.38
C PRO A 4 -9.64 8.50 -11.24
N ASP A 5 -8.72 8.18 -12.15
CA ASP A 5 -8.75 6.96 -12.95
C ASP A 5 -8.45 5.74 -12.08
N TYR A 6 -9.06 4.61 -12.44
CA TYR A 6 -8.75 3.30 -11.87
C TYR A 6 -7.28 2.97 -12.10
N ARG A 7 -6.57 2.59 -11.04
CA ARG A 7 -5.19 2.12 -11.15
C ARG A 7 -4.88 1.03 -10.15
N LEU A 8 -3.92 0.21 -10.54
CA LEU A 8 -3.28 -0.76 -9.66
C LEU A 8 -1.89 -0.25 -9.30
N ARG A 9 -1.56 -0.30 -8.01
CA ARG A 9 -0.18 -0.11 -7.54
C ARG A 9 0.38 -1.44 -7.08
N LEU A 10 1.58 -1.75 -7.57
CA LEU A 10 2.39 -2.86 -7.08
C LEU A 10 3.23 -2.37 -5.91
N PHE A 11 3.17 -3.10 -4.82
CA PHE A 11 4.01 -2.94 -3.65
C PHE A 11 4.94 -4.13 -3.52
N MET A 12 6.21 -3.85 -3.21
CA MET A 12 7.22 -4.88 -3.00
C MET A 12 7.99 -4.56 -1.73
N SER A 13 7.94 -5.46 -0.76
CA SER A 13 8.66 -5.35 0.50
C SER A 13 9.87 -6.27 0.49
N VAL A 14 11.02 -5.75 0.92
CA VAL A 14 12.22 -6.52 1.24
C VAL A 14 12.62 -6.27 2.69
N ASP A 15 12.93 -7.33 3.42
CA ASP A 15 13.30 -7.30 4.84
C ASP A 15 14.61 -8.07 5.08
N LEU A 16 15.46 -7.55 5.96
CA LEU A 16 16.70 -8.21 6.38
C LEU A 16 16.44 -9.35 7.39
N VAL A 17 16.54 -10.58 6.91
CA VAL A 17 16.45 -11.77 7.77
C VAL A 17 17.67 -11.87 8.68
N GLY A 18 17.42 -12.11 9.97
CA GLY A 18 18.46 -12.23 10.99
C GLY A 18 18.97 -10.89 11.54
N SER A 19 18.42 -9.77 11.10
CA SER A 19 18.83 -8.41 11.51
C SER A 19 18.82 -8.22 13.03
N THR A 20 17.78 -8.68 13.72
CA THR A 20 17.61 -8.52 15.17
C THR A 20 18.67 -9.30 15.94
N ALA A 21 18.92 -10.55 15.54
CA ALA A 21 19.98 -11.38 16.12
C ALA A 21 21.36 -10.77 15.84
N PHE A 22 21.57 -10.20 14.65
CA PHE A 22 22.81 -9.52 14.31
C PHE A 22 23.03 -8.26 15.15
N LYS A 23 22.02 -7.41 15.29
CA LYS A 23 22.04 -6.18 16.13
C LYS A 23 22.38 -6.51 17.59
N GLY A 24 21.81 -7.58 18.15
CA GLY A 24 22.08 -8.02 19.54
C GLY A 24 23.38 -8.82 19.73
N GLY A 25 24.00 -9.29 18.65
CA GLY A 25 25.19 -10.12 18.67
C GLY A 25 26.42 -9.43 18.07
N ARG A 26 27.01 -10.08 17.06
CA ARG A 26 28.25 -9.59 16.39
C ARG A 26 28.10 -8.20 15.78
N GLY A 27 26.90 -7.79 15.39
CA GLY A 27 26.63 -6.48 14.80
C GLY A 27 26.76 -5.32 15.79
N ALA A 28 26.64 -5.56 17.10
CA ALA A 28 26.83 -4.55 18.14
C ALA A 28 28.29 -4.12 18.30
N VAL A 29 29.24 -4.91 17.80
CA VAL A 29 30.67 -4.63 17.90
C VAL A 29 31.01 -3.36 17.11
N VAL A 30 31.77 -2.46 17.74
CA VAL A 30 32.37 -1.29 17.09
C VAL A 30 33.81 -1.64 16.73
N PRO A 31 34.16 -1.75 15.43
CA PRO A 31 35.51 -2.04 15.01
C PRO A 31 36.51 -0.96 15.46
N PRO A 32 37.78 -1.31 15.73
CA PRO A 32 38.83 -0.32 16.01
C PRO A 32 38.90 0.74 14.90
N GLY A 33 38.81 2.02 15.28
CA GLY A 33 38.82 3.15 14.34
C GLY A 33 37.46 3.48 13.69
N ALA A 34 36.39 2.73 13.99
CA ALA A 34 35.04 3.06 13.56
C ALA A 34 34.28 3.85 14.63
N THR A 35 33.35 4.71 14.21
CA THR A 35 32.47 5.50 15.09
C THR A 35 31.10 4.86 15.29
N GLN A 36 30.78 3.79 14.56
CA GLN A 36 29.47 3.16 14.54
C GLN A 36 29.59 1.64 14.62
N PRO A 37 28.60 0.96 15.24
CA PRO A 37 28.52 -0.50 15.22
C PRO A 37 28.42 -1.06 13.80
N LEU A 38 28.85 -2.31 13.62
CA LEU A 38 28.76 -3.02 12.34
C LEU A 38 27.34 -3.05 11.77
N TRP A 39 26.32 -3.25 12.61
CA TRP A 39 24.92 -3.30 12.15
C TRP A 39 24.46 -2.00 11.48
N VAL A 40 24.96 -0.83 11.92
CA VAL A 40 24.63 0.47 11.32
C VAL A 40 25.19 0.55 9.91
N ARG A 41 26.42 0.04 9.72
CA ARG A 41 27.07 0.02 8.41
C ARG A 41 26.32 -0.89 7.45
N GLU A 42 25.95 -2.10 7.87
CA GLU A 42 25.22 -3.04 7.01
C GLU A 42 23.81 -2.53 6.68
N LEU A 43 23.11 -1.90 7.63
CA LEU A 43 21.81 -1.28 7.37
C LEU A 43 21.92 -0.11 6.38
N LYS A 44 22.95 0.74 6.51
CA LYS A 44 23.22 1.79 5.53
C LYS A 44 23.48 1.21 4.15
N LYS A 45 24.33 0.18 4.04
CA LYS A 45 24.56 -0.51 2.75
C LYS A 45 23.24 -1.00 2.17
N PHE A 46 22.39 -1.65 2.96
CA PHE A 46 21.09 -2.13 2.50
C PHE A 46 20.22 -1.00 1.93
N TYR A 47 20.13 0.13 2.64
CA TYR A 47 19.36 1.30 2.22
C TYR A 47 19.84 1.94 0.91
N PHE A 48 21.12 1.80 0.56
CA PHE A 48 21.68 2.36 -0.67
C PHE A 48 21.76 1.34 -1.80
N LEU A 49 22.21 0.12 -1.50
CA LEU A 49 22.52 -0.89 -2.50
C LEU A 49 21.26 -1.57 -3.03
N PHE A 50 20.32 -1.98 -2.17
CA PHE A 50 19.15 -2.73 -2.63
C PHE A 50 18.30 -1.94 -3.65
N PRO A 51 17.98 -0.65 -3.44
CA PRO A 51 17.30 0.16 -4.46
C PRO A 51 18.07 0.22 -5.80
N GLU A 52 19.41 0.32 -5.75
CA GLU A 52 20.23 0.31 -6.97
C GLU A 52 20.22 -1.03 -7.69
N HIS A 53 20.25 -2.15 -6.96
CA HIS A 53 20.07 -3.50 -7.52
C HIS A 53 18.72 -3.62 -8.23
N LEU A 54 17.63 -3.25 -7.56
CA LEU A 54 16.28 -3.29 -8.13
C LEU A 54 16.17 -2.43 -9.40
N ARG A 55 16.65 -1.19 -9.35
CA ARG A 55 16.62 -0.27 -10.49
C ARG A 55 17.41 -0.83 -11.67
N ARG A 56 18.62 -1.34 -11.42
CA ARG A 56 19.45 -1.93 -12.47
C ARG A 56 18.80 -3.16 -13.09
N GLU A 57 18.26 -4.06 -12.29
CA GLU A 57 17.58 -5.26 -12.77
C GLU A 57 16.33 -4.93 -13.58
N PHE A 58 15.57 -3.91 -13.18
CA PHE A 58 14.44 -3.41 -13.95
C PHE A 58 14.86 -2.85 -15.30
N LEU A 59 15.95 -2.08 -15.35
CA LEU A 59 16.48 -1.55 -16.62
C LEU A 59 17.05 -2.66 -17.52
N ARG A 60 17.63 -3.71 -16.93
CA ARG A 60 18.23 -4.85 -17.66
C ARG A 60 17.19 -5.79 -18.25
N SER A 61 16.03 -5.96 -17.62
CA SER A 61 14.96 -6.85 -18.08
C SER A 61 14.27 -6.39 -19.38
N GLY A 62 14.76 -5.32 -20.02
CA GLY A 62 14.54 -5.00 -21.43
C GLY A 62 13.52 -3.88 -21.66
N LYS A 63 13.69 -3.15 -22.75
CA LYS A 63 12.67 -2.25 -23.31
C LYS A 63 11.56 -3.09 -23.93
N VAL A 64 10.32 -2.63 -23.87
CA VAL A 64 9.23 -3.27 -24.60
C VAL A 64 9.54 -3.11 -26.10
N GLU A 65 10.05 -4.16 -26.74
CA GLU A 65 10.59 -4.15 -28.12
C GLU A 65 9.59 -3.77 -29.22
N LYS A 66 8.31 -3.51 -28.89
CA LYS A 66 7.24 -3.41 -29.89
C LYS A 66 6.84 -1.99 -30.30
N ASP A 67 7.30 -0.92 -29.67
CA ASP A 67 7.00 0.44 -30.13
C ASP A 67 8.13 1.42 -29.79
N ALA A 68 8.78 1.96 -30.83
CA ALA A 68 9.79 3.00 -30.65
C ALA A 68 9.21 4.30 -30.05
N ASP A 69 7.88 4.48 -30.13
CA ASP A 69 7.15 5.65 -29.61
C ASP A 69 6.53 5.44 -28.22
N ARG A 70 6.52 4.20 -27.69
CA ARG A 70 5.89 3.92 -26.39
C ARG A 70 6.89 4.18 -25.27
N ARG A 71 6.55 5.11 -24.38
CA ARG A 71 7.34 5.44 -23.18
C ARG A 71 7.60 4.16 -22.37
N ASP A 72 8.83 3.97 -21.91
CA ASP A 72 9.15 2.89 -20.98
C ASP A 72 8.31 3.03 -19.70
N PRO A 73 7.71 1.94 -19.20
CA PRO A 73 6.90 1.99 -17.98
C PRO A 73 7.75 2.41 -16.77
N PRO A 74 7.14 3.05 -15.75
CA PRO A 74 7.86 3.56 -14.60
C PRO A 74 8.46 2.45 -13.75
N ALA A 75 9.74 2.61 -13.37
CA ALA A 75 10.40 1.67 -12.47
C ALA A 75 9.81 1.73 -11.04
N PRO A 76 9.90 0.64 -10.26
CA PRO A 76 9.58 0.66 -8.83
C PRO A 76 10.36 1.74 -8.08
N LEU A 77 9.65 2.59 -7.33
CA LEU A 77 10.22 3.68 -6.53
C LEU A 77 10.14 3.33 -5.04
N LEU A 78 11.08 3.84 -4.25
CA LEU A 78 11.05 3.65 -2.80
C LEU A 78 9.86 4.43 -2.20
N TRP A 79 8.94 3.72 -1.56
CA TRP A 79 7.83 4.30 -0.81
C TRP A 79 8.25 4.58 0.63
N LYS A 80 8.59 3.54 1.39
CA LYS A 80 8.84 3.64 2.83
C LYS A 80 10.06 2.85 3.28
N ARG A 81 10.65 3.32 4.38
CA ARG A 81 11.71 2.65 5.16
C ARG A 81 11.14 2.34 6.54
N ILE A 82 11.07 1.07 6.91
CA ILE A 82 10.49 0.61 8.17
C ILE A 82 11.54 -0.22 8.91
N GLY A 83 12.43 0.44 9.66
CA GLY A 83 13.45 -0.24 10.46
C GLY A 83 14.54 -0.92 9.62
N ASP A 84 14.33 -2.18 9.25
CA ASP A 84 15.20 -2.97 8.37
C ASP A 84 14.44 -3.56 7.17
N GLU A 85 13.26 -3.00 6.90
CA GLU A 85 12.43 -3.27 5.75
C GLU A 85 12.41 -2.04 4.81
N LEU A 86 12.46 -2.30 3.51
CA LEU A 86 12.23 -1.33 2.44
C LEU A 86 10.98 -1.72 1.67
N VAL A 87 10.07 -0.78 1.46
CA VAL A 87 8.87 -0.99 0.65
C VAL A 87 8.94 -0.10 -0.57
N PHE A 88 8.79 -0.72 -1.74
CA PHE A 88 8.74 -0.08 -3.04
C PHE A 88 7.31 -0.03 -3.56
N CYS A 89 7.02 0.96 -4.41
CA CYS A 89 5.73 1.18 -5.04
C CYS A 89 5.91 1.61 -6.50
N CYS A 90 5.06 1.12 -7.40
CA CYS A 90 4.85 1.71 -8.72
C CYS A 90 3.43 1.51 -9.21
N ARG A 91 2.94 2.44 -10.03
CA ARG A 91 1.72 2.25 -10.83
C ARG A 91 1.97 1.20 -11.90
N LEU A 92 1.08 0.22 -11.99
CA LEU A 92 1.08 -0.77 -13.05
C LEU A 92 0.37 -0.22 -14.28
N GLU A 93 0.94 -0.53 -15.44
CA GLU A 93 0.39 -0.12 -16.75
C GLU A 93 -0.06 -1.33 -17.58
N SER A 94 0.54 -2.51 -17.33
CA SER A 94 0.17 -3.75 -18.00
C SER A 94 0.62 -5.00 -17.23
N LEU A 95 0.14 -6.17 -17.65
CA LEU A 95 0.58 -7.48 -17.13
C LEU A 95 2.09 -7.71 -17.31
N GLU A 96 2.65 -7.26 -18.42
CA GLU A 96 4.06 -7.37 -18.76
C GLU A 96 4.90 -6.42 -17.89
N HIS A 97 4.37 -5.21 -17.61
CA HIS A 97 4.97 -4.31 -16.64
C HIS A 97 5.03 -4.97 -15.24
N LEU A 98 3.93 -5.58 -14.79
CA LEU A 98 3.90 -6.33 -13.53
C LEU A 98 4.95 -7.45 -13.49
N ALA A 99 4.97 -8.31 -14.51
CA ALA A 99 5.91 -9.43 -14.58
C ALA A 99 7.37 -8.96 -14.61
N ARG A 100 7.66 -7.87 -15.34
CA ARG A 100 8.98 -7.23 -15.38
C ARG A 100 9.40 -6.70 -14.01
N CYS A 101 8.52 -6.00 -13.29
CA CYS A 101 8.78 -5.49 -11.94
C CYS A 101 9.10 -6.61 -10.96
N VAL A 102 8.27 -7.66 -10.95
CA VAL A 102 8.44 -8.78 -10.01
C VAL A 102 9.69 -9.60 -10.34
N LEU A 103 9.98 -9.84 -11.63
CA LEU A 103 11.21 -10.50 -12.04
C LEU A 103 12.46 -9.70 -11.63
N ALA A 104 12.45 -8.38 -11.85
CA ALA A 104 13.53 -7.50 -11.43
C ALA A 104 13.73 -7.53 -9.91
N PHE A 105 12.64 -7.57 -9.15
CA PHE A 105 12.68 -7.67 -7.70
C PHE A 105 13.23 -9.01 -7.21
N VAL A 106 12.80 -10.12 -7.79
CA VAL A 106 13.36 -11.45 -7.49
C VAL A 106 14.85 -11.52 -7.81
N ASN A 107 15.29 -10.96 -8.95
CA ASN A 107 16.71 -10.90 -9.30
C ASN A 107 17.51 -10.01 -8.33
N ALA A 108 16.93 -8.90 -7.86
CA ALA A 108 17.58 -8.04 -6.87
C ALA A 108 17.73 -8.73 -5.51
N LEU A 109 16.73 -9.54 -5.09
CA LEU A 109 16.83 -10.40 -3.91
C LEU A 109 17.97 -11.42 -4.05
N ASP A 110 18.06 -12.09 -5.20
CA ASP A 110 19.13 -13.06 -5.47
C ASP A 110 20.50 -12.38 -5.43
N GLU A 111 20.68 -11.28 -6.16
CA GLU A 111 21.99 -10.62 -6.25
C GLU A 111 22.44 -10.03 -4.91
N TYR A 112 21.56 -9.31 -4.22
CA TYR A 112 21.90 -8.74 -2.92
C TYR A 112 22.10 -9.83 -1.85
N GLY A 113 21.29 -10.89 -1.89
CA GLY A 113 21.47 -12.06 -1.03
C GLY A 113 22.83 -12.75 -1.24
N ASN A 114 23.25 -12.94 -2.50
CA ASN A 114 24.57 -13.49 -2.83
C ASN A 114 25.73 -12.59 -2.34
N GLN A 115 25.53 -11.27 -2.37
CA GLN A 115 26.48 -10.33 -1.78
C GLN A 115 26.56 -10.48 -0.25
N LEU A 116 25.43 -10.57 0.45
CA LEU A 116 25.41 -10.82 1.90
C LEU A 116 26.06 -12.16 2.29
N ASP A 117 25.85 -13.20 1.46
CA ASP A 117 26.49 -14.50 1.66
C ASP A 117 28.02 -14.40 1.54
N SER A 118 28.52 -13.58 0.61
CA SER A 118 29.95 -13.30 0.44
C SER A 118 30.54 -12.49 1.60
N ASP A 119 29.74 -11.61 2.21
CA ASP A 119 30.13 -10.77 3.36
C ASP A 119 30.09 -11.53 4.71
N GLY A 120 29.71 -12.83 4.72
CA GLY A 120 29.88 -13.72 5.87
C GLY A 120 28.61 -14.39 6.41
N LYS A 121 27.56 -14.55 5.58
CA LYS A 121 26.36 -15.39 5.85
C LYS A 121 25.65 -15.13 7.18
N HIS A 122 25.65 -13.89 7.67
CA HIS A 122 25.04 -13.52 8.95
C HIS A 122 23.71 -12.78 8.77
N LEU A 123 23.44 -12.30 7.55
CA LEU A 123 22.21 -11.65 7.13
C LEU A 123 21.77 -12.25 5.81
N ASP A 124 20.48 -12.11 5.55
CA ASP A 124 19.83 -12.56 4.34
C ASP A 124 18.68 -11.58 4.01
N VAL A 125 18.06 -11.69 2.85
CA VAL A 125 16.87 -10.92 2.46
C VAL A 125 15.71 -11.84 2.14
N LYS A 126 14.52 -11.42 2.54
CA LYS A 126 13.25 -12.03 2.13
C LYS A 126 12.38 -10.99 1.45
N GLY A 127 11.49 -11.44 0.59
CA GLY A 127 10.62 -10.57 -0.20
C GLY A 127 9.14 -10.89 -0.10
N GLY A 128 8.29 -9.90 -0.33
CA GLY A 128 6.88 -10.11 -0.63
C GLY A 128 6.37 -9.06 -1.60
N ALA A 129 5.37 -9.41 -2.40
CA ALA A 129 4.76 -8.49 -3.34
C ALA A 129 3.23 -8.58 -3.28
N TRP A 130 2.58 -7.42 -3.36
CA TRP A 130 1.12 -7.33 -3.40
C TRP A 130 0.66 -6.19 -4.29
N ILE A 131 -0.57 -6.28 -4.77
CA ILE A 131 -1.22 -5.25 -5.58
C ILE A 131 -2.41 -4.71 -4.78
N ALA A 132 -2.64 -3.41 -4.90
CA ALA A 132 -3.83 -2.76 -4.37
C ALA A 132 -4.45 -1.84 -5.43
N ALA A 133 -5.78 -1.82 -5.47
CA ALA A 133 -6.58 -0.97 -6.35
C ALA A 133 -6.86 0.40 -5.69
N PHE A 134 -6.74 1.46 -6.49
CA PHE A 134 -6.99 2.85 -6.11
C PHE A 134 -7.86 3.52 -7.17
N PRO A 135 -8.62 4.56 -6.79
CA PRO A 135 -8.76 5.16 -5.45
C PRO A 135 -9.71 4.41 -4.49
N PHE A 136 -10.19 3.22 -4.91
CA PHE A 136 -11.05 2.37 -4.10
C PHE A 136 -10.65 0.90 -4.29
N PRO A 137 -10.70 0.06 -3.24
CA PRO A 137 -11.06 0.36 -1.84
C PRO A 137 -9.90 0.93 -1.01
N ASN A 138 -8.75 1.22 -1.64
CA ASN A 138 -7.57 1.77 -0.95
C ASN A 138 -7.44 3.26 -1.25
N LEU A 139 -7.02 4.03 -0.27
CA LEU A 139 -6.96 5.49 -0.28
C LEU A 139 -5.51 5.97 -0.27
N THR A 140 -5.28 7.05 -1.00
CA THR A 140 -4.03 7.79 -1.00
C THR A 140 -4.14 8.98 -0.05
N VAL A 141 -3.17 9.15 0.84
CA VAL A 141 -3.13 10.26 1.80
C VAL A 141 -1.82 11.02 1.64
N ARG A 142 -1.87 12.34 1.54
CA ARG A 142 -0.65 13.16 1.51
C ARG A 142 -0.08 13.29 2.91
N ILE A 143 1.23 13.06 3.07
CA ILE A 143 1.94 13.27 4.33
C ILE A 143 2.57 14.66 4.28
N ALA A 144 2.43 15.45 5.35
CA ALA A 144 3.12 16.74 5.46
C ALA A 144 4.64 16.52 5.44
N ASP A 145 5.35 17.24 4.57
CA ASP A 145 6.80 17.14 4.44
C ASP A 145 7.46 18.19 5.36
N ASP A 146 7.79 17.82 6.60
CA ASP A 146 8.42 18.70 7.61
C ASP A 146 9.71 19.40 7.13
N ARG A 147 10.31 18.92 6.04
CA ARG A 147 11.62 19.41 5.53
C ARG A 147 11.51 20.53 4.50
N ALA A 148 10.32 20.78 3.94
CA ALA A 148 10.18 21.76 2.87
C ALA A 148 9.98 23.20 3.37
N GLY A 149 9.74 23.43 4.67
CA GLY A 149 9.30 24.75 5.14
C GLY A 149 7.90 25.14 4.64
N ASP A 150 7.29 24.30 3.80
CA ASP A 150 5.85 24.23 3.58
C ASP A 150 5.24 23.70 4.88
N ILE A 151 5.11 24.60 5.85
CA ILE A 151 4.02 24.49 6.80
C ILE A 151 2.79 24.46 5.91
N VAL A 152 2.22 23.27 5.69
CA VAL A 152 0.82 23.20 5.34
C VAL A 152 0.15 23.78 6.57
N GLU A 153 -0.09 25.09 6.56
CA GLU A 153 -0.96 25.70 7.53
C GLU A 153 -2.20 24.82 7.49
N TYR A 154 -2.54 24.19 8.61
CA TYR A 154 -3.89 23.70 8.87
C TYR A 154 -4.82 24.93 8.97
N GLY A 155 -4.76 25.82 7.98
CA GLY A 155 -5.55 27.03 7.85
C GLY A 155 -6.91 26.62 7.32
N GLU A 156 -7.81 26.32 8.25
CA GLU A 156 -9.28 26.37 8.17
C GLU A 156 -10.03 25.61 7.05
N ALA A 157 -9.34 25.07 6.05
CA ALA A 157 -9.88 24.15 5.06
C ALA A 157 -8.92 22.97 4.95
N LEU A 158 -9.31 21.82 5.53
CA LEU A 158 -8.76 20.54 5.10
C LEU A 158 -8.85 20.51 3.55
N PRO A 159 -7.80 20.06 2.83
CA PRO A 159 -7.91 19.84 1.38
C PRO A 159 -9.22 19.11 1.13
N GLU A 160 -10.04 19.63 0.20
CA GLU A 160 -11.39 19.09 -0.06
C GLU A 160 -11.39 17.56 0.07
N ASP A 161 -12.33 16.99 0.84
CA ASP A 161 -12.43 15.56 1.19
C ASP A 161 -12.63 14.63 -0.04
N ILE A 162 -12.32 15.09 -1.24
CA ILE A 162 -12.56 14.44 -2.51
C ILE A 162 -11.21 14.04 -3.11
N GLU A 163 -11.07 12.74 -3.36
CA GLU A 163 -9.91 12.18 -4.04
C GLU A 163 -9.81 12.76 -5.47
N THR A 164 -8.62 13.14 -5.95
CA THR A 164 -8.47 13.74 -7.29
C THR A 164 -7.43 13.00 -8.12
N GLU A 165 -7.57 13.04 -9.45
CA GLU A 165 -6.53 12.51 -10.35
C GLU A 165 -5.16 13.13 -10.07
N GLU A 166 -5.13 14.44 -9.77
CA GLU A 166 -3.91 15.18 -9.44
C GLU A 166 -3.19 14.60 -8.20
N LEU A 167 -3.96 14.21 -7.17
CA LEU A 167 -3.42 13.55 -5.97
C LEU A 167 -2.82 12.19 -6.32
N GLU A 168 -3.57 11.37 -7.06
CA GLU A 168 -3.17 10.02 -7.39
C GLU A 168 -1.95 10.00 -8.34
N ALA A 169 -1.90 10.89 -9.33
CA ALA A 169 -0.76 11.06 -10.23
C ALA A 169 0.50 11.52 -9.46
N ALA A 170 0.37 12.44 -8.51
CA ALA A 170 1.49 12.86 -7.66
C ALA A 170 2.01 11.72 -6.77
N ALA A 171 1.12 10.84 -6.30
CA ALA A 171 1.50 9.66 -5.53
C ALA A 171 2.19 8.59 -6.39
N ASP A 172 1.87 8.50 -7.68
CA ASP A 172 2.57 7.64 -8.63
C ASP A 172 3.99 8.14 -8.92
N GLU A 173 4.18 9.47 -9.00
CA GLU A 173 5.48 10.08 -9.29
C GLU A 173 6.44 10.07 -8.09
N ILE A 174 5.94 10.41 -6.89
CA ILE A 174 6.75 10.52 -5.67
C ILE A 174 6.04 9.82 -4.49
N PRO A 175 5.94 8.47 -4.50
CA PRO A 175 5.19 7.74 -3.48
C PRO A 175 5.68 8.00 -2.05
N SER A 176 6.96 8.33 -1.85
CA SER A 176 7.53 8.64 -0.53
C SER A 176 6.91 9.85 0.20
N ARG A 177 6.12 10.69 -0.50
CA ARG A 177 5.37 11.82 0.07
C ARG A 177 3.94 11.47 0.47
N PHE A 178 3.53 10.23 0.26
CA PHE A 178 2.17 9.77 0.46
C PHE A 178 2.14 8.53 1.36
N ASP A 179 1.02 8.36 2.02
CA ASP A 179 0.61 7.11 2.64
C ASP A 179 -0.46 6.43 1.79
N PHE A 180 -0.53 5.12 1.90
CA PHE A 180 -1.54 4.30 1.26
C PHE A 180 -2.23 3.48 2.34
N LEU A 181 -3.56 3.60 2.41
CA LEU A 181 -4.37 2.97 3.44
C LEU A 181 -5.43 2.09 2.78
N GLY A 182 -5.78 0.98 3.42
CA GLY A 182 -6.89 0.14 2.97
C GLY A 182 -6.60 -1.36 3.04
N PRO A 183 -7.61 -2.18 2.69
CA PRO A 183 -7.56 -3.62 2.88
C PRO A 183 -6.45 -4.29 2.06
N GLY A 184 -6.13 -3.78 0.87
CA GLY A 184 -5.05 -4.30 0.04
C GLY A 184 -3.66 -4.06 0.65
N ILE A 185 -3.48 -2.91 1.30
CA ILE A 185 -2.23 -2.58 1.99
C ILE A 185 -2.07 -3.42 3.25
N ASP A 186 -3.12 -3.52 4.07
CA ASP A 186 -3.13 -4.33 5.27
C ASP A 186 -2.91 -5.82 4.96
N GLY A 187 -3.58 -6.33 3.92
CA GLY A 187 -3.40 -7.69 3.42
C GLY A 187 -1.96 -7.97 2.99
N GLY A 188 -1.36 -7.03 2.25
CA GLY A 188 0.04 -7.06 1.83
C GLY A 188 1.02 -7.23 2.98
N PHE A 189 0.98 -6.33 3.98
CA PHE A 189 1.85 -6.44 5.15
C PHE A 189 1.60 -7.70 6.00
N ARG A 190 0.39 -8.26 5.96
CA ARG A 190 0.08 -9.49 6.70
C ARG A 190 0.57 -10.74 6.00
N ILE A 191 0.63 -10.76 4.68
CA ILE A 191 1.14 -11.92 3.92
C ILE A 191 2.68 -11.99 3.96
N THR A 192 3.38 -10.85 4.04
CA THR A 192 4.86 -10.80 4.08
C THR A 192 5.45 -11.56 5.28
N LYS A 193 4.68 -11.83 6.34
CA LYS A 193 5.11 -12.69 7.46
C LYS A 193 5.46 -14.13 7.05
N PHE A 194 4.92 -14.61 5.93
CA PHE A 194 5.23 -15.94 5.39
C PHE A 194 6.45 -15.93 4.45
N ALA A 195 7.03 -14.76 4.18
CA ALA A 195 8.25 -14.65 3.42
C ALA A 195 9.43 -15.24 4.21
N SER A 196 10.34 -15.85 3.48
CA SER A 196 11.62 -16.34 3.98
C SER A 196 12.68 -16.17 2.89
N SER A 197 13.94 -16.44 3.22
CA SER A 197 15.07 -16.26 2.28
C SER A 197 14.92 -17.05 0.98
N ASP A 198 14.18 -18.15 1.01
CA ASP A 198 13.93 -19.06 -0.11
C ASP A 198 12.63 -18.76 -0.87
N ARG A 199 11.81 -17.80 -0.42
CA ARG A 199 10.52 -17.53 -1.05
C ARG A 199 10.08 -16.06 -0.98
N CYS A 200 9.67 -15.54 -2.14
CA CYS A 200 8.98 -14.25 -2.24
C CYS A 200 7.47 -14.49 -2.24
N VAL A 201 6.76 -14.06 -1.19
CA VAL A 201 5.32 -14.32 -1.05
C VAL A 201 4.47 -13.33 -1.83
N LEU A 202 3.27 -13.78 -2.24
CA LEU A 202 2.34 -13.02 -3.07
C LEU A 202 0.94 -13.01 -2.46
N THR A 203 0.20 -11.91 -2.62
CA THR A 203 -1.26 -11.93 -2.45
C THR A 203 -1.95 -12.66 -3.61
N VAL A 204 -3.19 -13.09 -3.41
CA VAL A 204 -4.06 -13.77 -4.37
C VAL A 204 -4.16 -13.00 -5.69
N GLU A 205 -4.42 -11.70 -5.62
CA GLU A 205 -4.57 -10.79 -6.76
C GLU A 205 -3.28 -10.73 -7.58
N THR A 206 -2.15 -10.63 -6.88
CA THR A 206 -0.81 -10.54 -7.48
C THR A 206 -0.40 -11.86 -8.13
N ALA A 207 -0.61 -12.97 -7.43
CA ALA A 207 -0.34 -14.30 -7.95
C ALA A 207 -1.20 -14.60 -9.19
N TRP A 208 -2.46 -14.17 -9.21
CA TRP A 208 -3.36 -14.35 -10.34
C TRP A 208 -2.92 -13.55 -11.57
N LEU A 209 -2.65 -12.25 -11.42
CA LEU A 209 -2.19 -11.42 -12.54
C LEU A 209 -0.82 -11.87 -13.06
N LEU A 210 0.12 -12.26 -12.18
CA LEU A 210 1.41 -12.81 -12.59
C LEU A 210 1.27 -14.15 -13.30
N ALA A 211 0.41 -15.04 -12.80
CA ALA A 211 0.15 -16.33 -13.44
C ALA A 211 -0.43 -16.13 -14.86
N LYS A 212 -1.35 -15.17 -15.04
CA LYS A 212 -1.83 -14.76 -16.36
C LYS A 212 -0.69 -14.28 -17.26
N ALA A 213 0.15 -13.36 -16.78
CA ALA A 213 1.29 -12.85 -17.53
C ALA A 213 2.25 -13.96 -17.98
N CYS A 214 2.63 -14.87 -17.07
CA CYS A 214 3.48 -16.03 -17.37
C CYS A 214 2.83 -17.05 -18.31
N SER A 215 1.50 -17.16 -18.30
CA SER A 215 0.77 -18.11 -19.15
C SER A 215 0.69 -17.65 -20.62
N VAL A 216 0.65 -16.33 -20.84
CA VAL A 216 0.59 -15.68 -22.15
C VAL A 216 1.99 -15.52 -22.72
N GLU A 217 2.92 -15.00 -21.91
CA GLU A 217 4.30 -14.77 -22.30
C GLU A 217 5.23 -15.80 -21.64
N ARG A 218 5.75 -16.75 -22.42
CA ARG A 218 6.83 -17.67 -22.00
C ARG A 218 8.17 -16.98 -21.70
N LYS A 219 8.18 -15.65 -21.56
CA LYS A 219 9.34 -14.81 -21.29
C LYS A 219 9.67 -14.72 -19.81
N TYR A 220 8.71 -14.96 -18.91
CA TYR A 220 8.88 -14.82 -17.47
C TYR A 220 8.92 -16.20 -16.79
N PRO A 221 10.12 -16.76 -16.50
CA PRO A 221 10.26 -18.11 -15.94
C PRO A 221 10.05 -18.14 -14.41
N LEU A 222 8.97 -17.52 -13.93
CA LEU A 222 8.64 -17.50 -12.50
C LEU A 222 8.05 -18.87 -12.09
N LYS A 223 8.59 -19.44 -11.01
CA LYS A 223 8.12 -20.71 -10.45
C LYS A 223 7.26 -20.45 -9.22
N PHE A 224 6.00 -20.82 -9.30
CA PHE A 224 5.04 -20.59 -8.23
C PHE A 224 4.89 -21.81 -7.33
N PHE A 225 4.72 -21.57 -6.04
CA PHE A 225 4.47 -22.58 -5.03
C PHE A 225 3.24 -22.21 -4.21
N TYR A 226 2.41 -23.21 -3.91
CA TYR A 226 1.27 -23.09 -3.02
C TYR A 226 1.61 -23.69 -1.65
N HIS A 227 1.39 -22.93 -0.58
CA HIS A 227 1.78 -23.27 0.80
C HIS A 227 0.59 -23.48 1.73
N ASP A 228 -0.52 -23.95 1.18
CA ASP A 228 -1.79 -24.12 1.89
C ASP A 228 -2.51 -22.79 2.19
N ARG A 229 -3.67 -22.87 2.86
CA ARG A 229 -4.42 -21.68 3.33
C ARG A 229 -4.11 -21.38 4.79
N GLN A 230 -3.93 -20.09 5.10
CA GLN A 230 -3.58 -19.60 6.42
C GLN A 230 -4.52 -18.49 6.87
N ILE A 231 -4.85 -18.46 8.16
CA ILE A 231 -5.67 -17.38 8.71
C ILE A 231 -4.81 -16.11 8.86
N LEU A 232 -5.28 -15.04 8.23
CA LEU A 232 -4.69 -13.71 8.33
C LEU A 232 -5.63 -12.85 9.16
N LYS A 233 -5.19 -12.47 10.37
CA LYS A 233 -5.98 -11.59 11.25
C LYS A 233 -6.47 -10.38 10.47
N GLY A 234 -7.76 -10.06 10.50
CA GLY A 234 -8.32 -8.87 9.84
C GLY A 234 -8.29 -8.88 8.30
N VAL A 235 -7.93 -9.98 7.65
CA VAL A 235 -8.04 -10.16 6.19
C VAL A 235 -9.07 -11.23 5.93
N LEU A 236 -9.90 -11.04 4.90
CA LEU A 236 -10.91 -12.01 4.48
C LEU A 236 -11.77 -12.52 5.65
N GLN A 237 -12.14 -11.64 6.59
CA GLN A 237 -12.94 -11.97 7.77
C GLN A 237 -12.38 -13.18 8.57
N GLU A 238 -11.05 -13.29 8.64
CA GLU A 238 -10.33 -14.39 9.29
C GLU A 238 -10.58 -15.79 8.66
N ARG A 239 -11.12 -15.83 7.43
CA ARG A 239 -11.20 -17.06 6.66
C ARG A 239 -9.81 -17.45 6.12
N PRO A 240 -9.57 -18.75 5.84
CA PRO A 240 -8.27 -19.21 5.36
C PRO A 240 -7.88 -18.60 4.00
N TYR A 241 -6.80 -17.81 3.99
CA TYR A 241 -6.26 -17.14 2.82
C TYR A 241 -5.16 -17.97 2.14
N PRO A 242 -5.20 -18.20 0.82
CA PRO A 242 -4.18 -18.94 0.08
C PRO A 242 -2.81 -18.26 0.13
N VAL A 243 -1.77 -19.01 0.51
CA VAL A 243 -0.40 -18.50 0.51
C VAL A 243 0.33 -18.99 -0.73
N PHE A 244 0.72 -18.05 -1.59
CA PHE A 244 1.54 -18.31 -2.77
C PHE A 244 2.92 -17.68 -2.63
N SER A 245 3.91 -18.29 -3.28
CA SER A 245 5.24 -17.68 -3.38
C SER A 245 5.92 -17.98 -4.70
N ILE A 246 6.93 -17.17 -5.01
CA ILE A 246 7.94 -17.44 -6.03
C ILE A 246 9.20 -17.97 -5.33
N ASP A 247 9.83 -19.01 -5.89
CA ASP A 247 11.10 -19.52 -5.39
C ASP A 247 12.23 -18.50 -5.58
N THR A 248 12.86 -18.14 -4.47
CA THR A 248 14.02 -17.24 -4.42
C THR A 248 15.21 -17.89 -3.72
N GLU A 249 15.22 -19.22 -3.56
CA GLU A 249 16.40 -19.90 -3.05
C GLU A 249 17.56 -19.67 -4.01
N ARG A 250 18.74 -19.43 -3.46
CA ARG A 250 19.95 -19.10 -4.21
C ARG A 250 21.08 -20.08 -3.94
N SER A 251 21.07 -20.72 -2.77
CA SER A 251 22.03 -21.75 -2.42
C SER A 251 21.78 -23.03 -3.22
N VAL A 252 22.76 -23.41 -4.05
CA VAL A 252 22.73 -24.67 -4.83
C VAL A 252 22.50 -25.88 -3.91
N SER A 253 23.16 -25.92 -2.76
CA SER A 253 22.96 -27.00 -1.78
C SER A 253 21.56 -27.03 -1.18
N ARG A 254 20.94 -25.86 -0.91
CA ARG A 254 19.57 -25.83 -0.38
C ARG A 254 18.54 -26.15 -1.47
N LYS A 255 18.76 -25.74 -2.72
CA LYS A 255 17.94 -26.15 -3.87
C LYS A 255 17.87 -27.66 -3.99
N GLU A 256 19.01 -28.35 -3.83
CA GLU A 256 19.06 -29.81 -3.86
C GLU A 256 18.27 -30.44 -2.70
N VAL A 257 18.35 -29.87 -1.50
CA VAL A 257 17.54 -30.32 -0.35
C VAL A 257 16.06 -30.10 -0.60
N LEU A 258 15.65 -28.89 -1.00
CA LEU A 258 14.27 -28.55 -1.32
C LEU A 258 13.72 -29.43 -2.45
N PHE A 259 14.51 -29.72 -3.47
CA PHE A 259 14.13 -30.64 -4.54
C PHE A 259 13.82 -32.04 -3.99
N ARG A 260 14.66 -32.58 -3.09
CA ARG A 260 14.42 -33.87 -2.44
C ARG A 260 13.20 -33.83 -1.50
N GLU A 261 13.02 -32.75 -0.74
CA GLU A 261 11.84 -32.57 0.11
C GLU A 261 10.55 -32.53 -0.71
N ASN A 262 10.57 -31.84 -1.85
CA ASN A 262 9.48 -31.77 -2.82
C ASN A 262 9.13 -33.15 -3.38
N LEU A 263 10.13 -33.98 -3.70
CA LEU A 263 9.90 -35.38 -4.12
C LEU A 263 9.25 -36.23 -3.03
N ILE A 264 9.66 -36.08 -1.77
CA ILE A 264 9.10 -36.82 -0.63
C ILE A 264 7.66 -36.36 -0.33
N THR A 265 7.44 -35.06 -0.32
CA THR A 265 6.14 -34.44 0.00
C THR A 265 5.18 -34.41 -1.18
N LYS A 266 5.64 -34.81 -2.38
CA LYS A 266 4.92 -34.69 -3.65
C LYS A 266 4.43 -33.26 -3.92
N ARG A 267 5.20 -32.27 -3.46
CA ARG A 267 5.00 -30.85 -3.75
C ARG A 267 5.82 -30.53 -4.99
N ASP A 268 5.21 -29.90 -5.97
CA ASP A 268 5.92 -29.39 -7.14
C ASP A 268 5.50 -27.93 -7.39
N HIS A 269 6.25 -27.24 -8.23
CA HIS A 269 5.84 -25.95 -8.75
C HIS A 269 4.49 -26.10 -9.46
N ALA A 270 3.57 -25.18 -9.18
CA ALA A 270 2.24 -25.22 -9.76
C ALA A 270 2.25 -24.56 -11.15
N ASP A 271 1.56 -25.18 -12.11
CA ASP A 271 1.40 -24.65 -13.46
C ASP A 271 0.64 -23.31 -13.40
N ALA A 272 1.15 -22.31 -14.12
CA ALA A 272 0.60 -20.96 -14.10
C ALA A 272 -0.88 -20.92 -14.50
N ARG A 273 -1.35 -21.77 -15.43
CA ARG A 273 -2.77 -21.80 -15.81
C ARG A 273 -3.61 -22.38 -14.69
N LEU A 274 -3.17 -23.49 -14.08
CA LEU A 274 -3.88 -24.09 -12.94
C LEU A 274 -3.97 -23.12 -11.75
N ILE A 275 -2.93 -22.32 -11.51
CA ILE A 275 -2.95 -21.27 -10.49
C ILE A 275 -3.96 -20.19 -10.86
N ALA A 276 -3.95 -19.70 -12.10
CA ALA A 276 -4.89 -18.68 -12.55
C ALA A 276 -6.35 -19.17 -12.41
N ASP A 277 -6.63 -20.41 -12.79
CA ASP A 277 -7.95 -21.05 -12.67
C ASP A 277 -8.38 -21.24 -11.21
N PHE A 278 -7.47 -21.70 -10.35
CA PHE A 278 -7.74 -21.82 -8.92
C PHE A 278 -8.02 -20.46 -8.28
N LEU A 279 -7.20 -19.46 -8.56
CA LEU A 279 -7.31 -18.14 -7.94
C LEU A 279 -8.55 -17.39 -8.41
N ILE A 280 -8.96 -17.51 -9.68
CA ILE A 280 -10.22 -16.91 -10.12
C ILE A 280 -11.44 -17.58 -9.47
N ALA A 281 -11.41 -18.92 -9.32
CA ALA A 281 -12.46 -19.64 -8.60
C ALA A 281 -12.50 -19.25 -7.12
N PHE A 282 -11.35 -19.12 -6.48
CA PHE A 282 -11.23 -18.68 -5.09
C PHE A 282 -11.75 -17.24 -4.90
N MET A 283 -11.33 -16.30 -5.76
CA MET A 283 -11.82 -14.93 -5.72
C MET A 283 -13.35 -14.86 -5.89
N THR A 284 -13.89 -15.69 -6.79
CA THR A 284 -15.35 -15.79 -6.99
C THR A 284 -16.07 -16.32 -5.74
N ASP A 285 -15.55 -17.38 -5.11
CA ASP A 285 -16.13 -17.98 -3.89
C ASP A 285 -16.09 -17.04 -2.69
N GLU A 286 -15.00 -16.28 -2.55
CA GLU A 286 -14.77 -15.37 -1.43
C GLU A 286 -15.25 -13.93 -1.71
N ALA A 287 -15.93 -13.71 -2.84
CA ALA A 287 -16.41 -12.40 -3.29
C ALA A 287 -15.30 -11.33 -3.33
N ILE A 288 -14.08 -11.74 -3.67
CA ILE A 288 -12.97 -10.83 -3.99
C ILE A 288 -13.14 -10.42 -5.44
N GLU A 289 -13.28 -9.12 -5.69
CA GLU A 289 -13.37 -8.61 -7.05
C GLU A 289 -12.02 -8.74 -7.78
N PRO A 290 -11.95 -9.42 -8.94
CA PRO A 290 -10.71 -9.56 -9.67
C PRO A 290 -10.18 -8.20 -10.15
N PRO A 291 -8.88 -7.90 -9.95
CA PRO A 291 -8.31 -6.65 -10.43
C PRO A 291 -8.26 -6.60 -11.96
N SER A 292 -8.35 -5.40 -12.53
CA SER A 292 -8.32 -5.18 -13.97
C SER A 292 -6.94 -4.66 -14.40
N LEU A 293 -6.29 -5.32 -15.36
CA LEU A 293 -5.00 -4.88 -15.89
C LEU A 293 -4.85 -5.33 -17.33
N ALA A 294 -4.58 -4.38 -18.23
CA ALA A 294 -4.39 -4.65 -19.64
C ALA A 294 -3.13 -5.50 -19.89
N SER A 295 -3.14 -6.29 -20.97
CA SER A 295 -1.91 -6.81 -21.58
C SER A 295 -1.47 -5.87 -22.69
N LEU A 296 -0.20 -5.88 -23.09
CA LEU A 296 0.28 -5.13 -24.25
C LEU A 296 -0.51 -5.43 -25.53
N ASP A 297 -1.06 -6.65 -25.65
CA ASP A 297 -1.87 -7.07 -26.80
C ASP A 297 -3.36 -6.64 -26.68
N THR A 298 -3.77 -6.03 -25.55
CA THR A 298 -5.14 -5.56 -25.30
C THR A 298 -5.15 -4.06 -25.04
N GLU A 299 -5.74 -3.27 -25.94
CA GLU A 299 -5.68 -1.80 -25.85
C GLU A 299 -6.42 -1.19 -24.65
N SER A 300 -7.42 -1.89 -24.09
CA SER A 300 -8.14 -1.43 -22.91
C SER A 300 -8.65 -2.59 -22.06
N CYS A 301 -8.78 -2.33 -20.76
CA CYS A 301 -9.38 -3.23 -19.79
C CYS A 301 -10.41 -2.41 -19.01
N GLU A 302 -11.66 -2.84 -18.99
CA GLU A 302 -12.72 -2.13 -18.27
C GLU A 302 -12.41 -2.15 -16.76
N PRO A 303 -12.61 -1.04 -16.04
CA PRO A 303 -12.39 -1.00 -14.61
C PRO A 303 -13.40 -1.92 -13.90
N PRO A 304 -13.08 -2.43 -12.70
CA PRO A 304 -14.01 -3.25 -11.94
C PRO A 304 -15.29 -2.47 -11.55
N ALA A 305 -16.38 -3.19 -11.26
CA ALA A 305 -17.68 -2.61 -10.94
C ALA A 305 -17.60 -1.71 -9.69
N SER A 306 -16.77 -2.06 -8.71
CA SER A 306 -16.55 -1.20 -7.53
C SER A 306 -16.00 0.18 -7.88
N HIS A 307 -15.20 0.28 -8.95
CA HIS A 307 -14.68 1.57 -9.41
C HIS A 307 -15.75 2.40 -10.12
N GLU A 308 -16.66 1.75 -10.85
CA GLU A 308 -17.82 2.44 -11.43
C GLU A 308 -18.75 3.00 -10.35
N GLU A 309 -18.95 2.24 -9.27
CA GLU A 309 -19.67 2.68 -8.08
C GLU A 309 -18.98 3.87 -7.40
N PHE A 310 -17.67 3.77 -7.22
CA PHE A 310 -16.85 4.86 -6.73
C PHE A 310 -17.02 6.12 -7.58
N THR A 311 -16.91 6.00 -8.91
CA THR A 311 -17.03 7.14 -9.84
C THR A 311 -18.39 7.84 -9.71
N ARG A 312 -19.48 7.05 -9.58
CA ARG A 312 -20.83 7.60 -9.35
C ARG A 312 -20.92 8.33 -8.01
N ALA A 313 -20.40 7.74 -6.94
CA ALA A 313 -20.41 8.35 -5.60
C ALA A 313 -19.56 9.63 -5.57
N TRP A 314 -18.41 9.61 -6.23
CA TRP A 314 -17.50 10.75 -6.37
C TRP A 314 -18.17 11.92 -7.09
N GLN A 315 -18.83 11.66 -8.22
CA GLN A 315 -19.56 12.69 -8.96
C GLN A 315 -20.69 13.31 -8.13
N ALA A 316 -21.42 12.50 -7.37
CA ALA A 316 -22.44 12.99 -6.45
C ALA A 316 -21.85 13.90 -5.36
N LYS A 317 -20.76 13.47 -4.72
CA LYS A 317 -20.05 14.24 -3.69
C LYS A 317 -19.52 15.58 -4.24
N ARG A 318 -18.92 15.57 -5.43
CA ARG A 318 -18.45 16.79 -6.11
C ARG A 318 -19.59 17.79 -6.34
N MET A 319 -20.75 17.32 -6.81
CA MET A 319 -21.92 18.18 -7.00
C MET A 319 -22.45 18.76 -5.69
N GLU A 320 -22.42 17.98 -4.61
CA GLU A 320 -22.81 18.43 -3.27
C GLU A 320 -21.84 19.51 -2.74
N THR A 321 -20.53 19.29 -2.82
CA THR A 321 -19.52 20.25 -2.41
C THR A 321 -19.62 21.54 -3.21
N ALA A 322 -19.78 21.47 -4.53
CA ALA A 322 -19.96 22.65 -5.36
C ALA A 322 -21.19 23.48 -4.95
N LYS A 323 -22.33 22.83 -4.69
CA LYS A 323 -23.54 23.50 -4.19
C LYS A 323 -23.32 24.14 -2.82
N ARG A 324 -22.60 23.46 -1.92
CA ARG A 324 -22.28 23.98 -0.58
C ARG A 324 -21.40 25.24 -0.69
N SER A 325 -20.35 25.20 -1.50
CA SER A 325 -19.48 26.36 -1.72
C SER A 325 -20.22 27.53 -2.38
N GLU A 326 -21.16 27.26 -3.30
CA GLU A 326 -22.03 28.30 -3.87
C GLU A 326 -22.95 28.94 -2.83
N LEU A 327 -23.55 28.14 -1.94
CA LEU A 327 -24.40 28.64 -0.84
C LEU A 327 -23.60 29.44 0.19
N GLU A 328 -22.40 28.99 0.55
CA GLU A 328 -21.49 29.71 1.44
C GLU A 328 -21.07 31.06 0.82
N ARG A 329 -20.72 31.08 -0.48
CA ARG A 329 -20.40 32.31 -1.20
C ARG A 329 -21.59 33.27 -1.31
N ALA A 330 -22.79 32.75 -1.62
CA ALA A 330 -24.00 33.55 -1.67
C ALA A 330 -24.38 34.14 -0.30
N SER A 331 -24.08 33.43 0.79
CA SER A 331 -24.31 33.91 2.17
C SER A 331 -23.33 35.02 2.57
N LEU A 332 -22.11 35.01 2.03
CA LEU A 332 -21.10 36.06 2.22
C LEU A 332 -21.34 37.29 1.33
N GLU A 333 -21.96 37.12 0.16
CA GLU A 333 -22.26 38.19 -0.81
C GLU A 333 -23.61 38.89 -0.55
N ALA A 334 -24.44 38.40 0.39
CA ALA A 334 -25.69 39.06 0.76
C ALA A 334 -25.41 40.42 1.44
N PRO A 335 -25.90 41.56 0.90
CA PRO A 335 -25.67 42.85 1.54
C PRO A 335 -26.34 42.86 2.92
N THR A 336 -25.58 43.25 3.93
CA THR A 336 -26.07 43.59 5.27
C THR A 336 -27.07 44.75 5.13
N GLN A 337 -28.34 44.43 4.86
CA GLN A 337 -29.47 45.34 5.10
C GLN A 337 -29.71 45.43 6.60
N ALA A 338 -28.74 46.01 7.31
CA ALA A 338 -28.82 46.34 8.72
C ALA A 338 -28.08 47.67 9.01
N GLU A 339 -28.07 48.59 8.05
CA GLU A 339 -27.64 49.98 8.26
C GLU A 339 -28.60 50.99 7.61
N GLU A 340 -29.91 50.75 7.68
CA GLU A 340 -30.91 51.81 7.52
C GLU A 340 -32.07 51.56 8.49
N ASN A 341 -31.79 51.80 9.78
CA ASN A 341 -32.73 52.36 10.75
C ASN A 341 -31.92 52.69 11.99
N GLY A 342 -31.58 53.98 12.12
CA GLY A 342 -30.90 54.48 13.30
C GLY A 342 -31.76 54.33 14.53
N GLU A 343 -31.49 53.31 15.34
CA GLU A 343 -31.70 53.34 16.78
C GLU A 343 -30.47 52.77 17.48
N THR A 344 -29.85 53.63 18.28
CA THR A 344 -28.55 53.47 18.90
C THR A 344 -28.64 52.51 20.08
N GLY A 345 -27.75 51.51 20.09
CA GLY A 345 -27.17 50.81 21.23
C GLY A 345 -27.98 50.65 22.52
N ALA A 346 -28.54 49.45 22.75
CA ALA A 346 -28.54 48.74 24.04
C ALA A 346 -29.33 47.42 23.95
N ILE A 347 -29.04 46.53 22.99
CA ILE A 347 -29.70 45.21 22.92
C ILE A 347 -28.69 44.13 22.49
N THR A 348 -27.62 43.93 23.26
CA THR A 348 -26.65 42.85 22.93
C THR A 348 -25.99 42.17 24.13
N LEU A 349 -26.41 42.45 25.37
CA LEU A 349 -25.92 41.70 26.54
C LEU A 349 -27.02 40.92 27.27
N ASP A 350 -28.24 41.46 27.38
CA ASP A 350 -29.32 40.79 28.12
C ASP A 350 -29.91 39.57 27.42
N ARG A 351 -29.95 39.55 26.07
CA ARG A 351 -30.38 38.37 25.30
C ARG A 351 -29.36 37.23 25.33
N LEU A 352 -28.07 37.57 25.36
CA LEU A 352 -26.99 36.57 25.52
C LEU A 352 -26.95 36.02 26.94
N LYS A 353 -27.21 36.84 27.96
CA LYS A 353 -27.38 36.38 29.35
C LYS A 353 -28.61 35.49 29.54
N GLN A 354 -29.76 35.85 28.97
CA GLN A 354 -30.97 35.02 29.04
C GLN A 354 -30.81 33.67 28.33
N GLY A 355 -30.12 33.64 27.17
CA GLY A 355 -29.82 32.39 26.48
C GLY A 355 -28.84 31.49 27.26
N PHE A 356 -27.83 32.08 27.90
CA PHE A 356 -26.85 31.34 28.68
C PHE A 356 -27.42 30.82 30.02
N GLU A 357 -28.31 31.58 30.68
CA GLU A 357 -29.00 31.15 31.90
C GLU A 357 -30.00 30.03 31.64
N GLN A 358 -30.73 30.04 30.51
CA GLN A 358 -31.59 28.93 30.10
C GLN A 358 -30.78 27.66 29.82
N PHE A 359 -29.63 27.79 29.15
CA PHE A 359 -28.76 26.67 28.82
C PHE A 359 -28.11 26.02 30.07
N VAL A 360 -27.75 26.83 31.07
CA VAL A 360 -27.18 26.35 32.35
C VAL A 360 -28.26 25.65 33.20
N THR A 361 -29.52 26.10 33.12
CA THR A 361 -30.63 25.50 33.87
C THR A 361 -31.03 24.13 33.32
N GLU A 362 -30.93 23.90 32.00
CA GLU A 362 -31.21 22.59 31.38
C GLU A 362 -30.10 21.55 31.57
N MET A 363 -28.85 21.97 31.79
CA MET A 363 -27.69 21.09 31.96
C MET A 363 -27.38 20.70 33.42
N THR A 364 -28.15 21.17 34.41
CA THR A 364 -27.92 20.81 35.80
C THR A 364 -28.70 19.52 36.15
N PRO A 365 -28.04 18.38 36.45
CA PRO A 365 -28.73 17.15 36.82
C PRO A 365 -29.45 17.36 38.16
N ARG A 366 -30.73 16.98 38.23
CA ARG A 366 -31.46 16.87 39.51
C ARG A 366 -30.71 15.90 40.42
N ARG A 367 -30.06 16.42 41.47
CA ARG A 367 -29.60 15.62 42.60
C ARG A 367 -30.84 14.97 43.24
N THR A 368 -30.98 13.67 43.06
CA THR A 368 -31.81 12.83 43.92
C THR A 368 -31.12 12.75 45.29
N SER A 369 -31.76 13.32 46.29
CA SER A 369 -31.43 13.08 47.70
C SER A 369 -31.70 11.60 48.07
N PRO A 370 -31.00 11.05 49.05
CA PRO A 370 -31.16 9.66 49.47
C PRO A 370 -32.39 9.51 50.38
N GLU A 371 -33.24 8.55 50.09
CA GLU A 371 -34.18 8.00 51.07
C GLU A 371 -33.52 6.78 51.72
N GLU A 372 -33.19 6.97 53.00
CA GLU A 372 -32.96 5.92 54.00
C GLU A 372 -34.33 5.41 54.52
N GLU A 373 -34.33 4.15 54.98
CA GLU A 373 -35.28 3.50 55.92
C GLU A 373 -36.68 3.10 55.37
N GLU A 374 -37.32 1.98 55.71
CA GLU A 374 -37.09 0.84 56.61
C GLU A 374 -38.17 -0.24 56.34
N GLU A 375 -37.89 -1.48 56.79
CA GLU A 375 -38.81 -2.53 57.31
C GLU A 375 -40.10 -2.93 56.54
N ASP A 376 -40.13 -4.16 56.00
CA ASP A 376 -40.78 -5.34 56.63
C ASP A 376 -40.46 -6.65 55.86
#